data_AF-A0A5C7MUD7-F1
#
_entry.id   AF-A0A5C7MUD7-F1
#
_cell.length_a   1.000
_cell.length_b   1.000
_cell.length_c   1.000
_cell.angle_alpha   90.00
_cell.angle_beta   90.00
_cell.angle_gamma   90.00
#
_symmetry.space_group_name_H-M   'P 1'
#
loop_
_entity.id
_entity.type
_entity.pdbx_description
1 polymer ?
#
loop_
_entity_poly.entity_id
_entity_poly.type
_entity_poly.pdbx_seq_one_letter_code
_entity_poly.pdbx_strand_id
1 'polypeptide(L)'
;MDLKTTLYALADIFMIAAGFTYGFKFIRNYQNYLLGLEWIIVASSGTNFLVFGLVGADETSPMFHAAFFLDAFSRSIGITAILVLGLMKVTHGYQPSIAVDIGVFGLAIIGGAVMYALFFPGMPTLTGAVFYVVMNVLTTLFLFYFAWRLWRIGAQGNAVAVAAVTIAAAAIAGMYDFYRIPGDDQHHTIFYILALTTWAAQMTIYYYGYRALDRHTAQA
;
A
#
# COMPACT_ATOMS: atom_id res chain seq x y z
N MET A 1 20.97 15.87 -11.23
CA MET A 1 20.44 15.10 -10.09
C MET A 1 21.43 13.98 -9.79
N ASP A 2 21.68 13.67 -8.53
CA ASP A 2 22.46 12.48 -8.15
C ASP A 2 21.71 11.19 -8.54
N LEU A 3 22.44 10.08 -8.69
CA LEU A 3 21.88 8.77 -9.03
C LEU A 3 20.80 8.34 -8.02
N LYS A 4 21.02 8.55 -6.72
CA LYS A 4 20.06 8.17 -5.67
C LYS A 4 18.75 8.94 -5.81
N THR A 5 18.83 10.26 -5.98
CA THR A 5 17.63 11.10 -6.19
C THR A 5 16.87 10.72 -7.44
N THR A 6 17.59 10.35 -8.51
CA THR A 6 16.98 9.89 -9.76
C THR A 6 16.23 8.56 -9.56
N LEU A 7 16.86 7.60 -8.87
CA LEU A 7 16.22 6.32 -8.54
C LEU A 7 15.01 6.48 -7.62
N TYR A 8 15.08 7.38 -6.64
CA TYR A 8 13.96 7.71 -5.77
C TYR A 8 12.77 8.26 -6.58
N ALA A 9 13.01 9.25 -7.45
CA ALA A 9 11.97 9.82 -8.29
C ALA A 9 11.38 8.77 -9.25
N LEU A 10 12.21 7.89 -9.83
CA LEU A 10 11.74 6.79 -10.67
C LEU A 10 10.89 5.78 -9.90
N ALA A 11 11.27 5.44 -8.67
CA ALA A 11 10.50 4.54 -7.81
C ALA A 11 9.14 5.13 -7.44
N ASP A 12 9.09 6.44 -7.14
CA ASP A 12 7.86 7.15 -6.85
C ASP A 12 6.93 7.22 -8.08
N ILE A 13 7.47 7.61 -9.24
CA ILE A 13 6.72 7.62 -10.51
C ILE A 13 6.18 6.22 -10.84
N PHE A 14 6.96 5.16 -10.61
CA PHE A 14 6.52 3.79 -10.81
C PHE A 14 5.35 3.43 -9.89
N MET A 15 5.44 3.79 -8.60
CA MET A 15 4.35 3.61 -7.64
C MET A 15 3.09 4.38 -8.04
N ILE A 16 3.21 5.65 -8.39
CA ILE A 16 2.11 6.52 -8.84
C ILE A 16 1.42 5.90 -10.07
N ALA A 17 2.22 5.52 -11.07
CA ALA A 17 1.71 4.90 -12.30
C ALA A 17 0.98 3.58 -12.02
N ALA A 18 1.54 2.74 -11.15
CA ALA A 18 0.91 1.49 -10.74
C ALA A 18 -0.42 1.73 -10.01
N GLY A 19 -0.45 2.64 -9.03
CA GLY A 19 -1.65 2.92 -8.24
C GLY A 19 -2.79 3.49 -9.09
N PHE A 20 -2.55 4.50 -9.93
CA PHE A 20 -3.61 5.01 -10.81
C PHE A 20 -4.05 3.98 -11.85
N THR A 21 -3.11 3.26 -12.47
CA THR A 21 -3.44 2.27 -13.51
C THR A 21 -4.26 1.12 -12.97
N TYR A 22 -3.81 0.50 -11.88
CA TYR A 22 -4.46 -0.69 -11.34
C TYR A 22 -5.66 -0.33 -10.47
N GLY A 23 -5.65 0.82 -9.78
CA GLY A 23 -6.82 1.34 -9.08
C GLY A 23 -7.99 1.59 -10.03
N PHE A 24 -7.75 2.28 -11.15
CA PHE A 24 -8.79 2.47 -12.16
C PHE A 24 -9.27 1.15 -12.78
N LYS A 25 -8.36 0.19 -13.02
CA LYS A 25 -8.75 -1.14 -13.53
C LYS A 25 -9.58 -1.93 -12.52
N PHE A 26 -9.35 -1.79 -11.21
CA PHE A 26 -10.18 -2.41 -10.17
C PHE A 26 -11.61 -1.89 -10.19
N ILE A 27 -11.78 -0.57 -10.28
CA ILE A 27 -13.09 0.06 -10.37
C ILE A 27 -13.79 -0.35 -11.67
N ARG A 28 -13.14 -0.10 -12.81
CA ARG A 28 -13.74 -0.30 -14.13
C ARG A 28 -14.11 -1.75 -14.43
N ASN A 29 -13.19 -2.68 -14.17
CA ASN A 29 -13.36 -4.06 -14.63
C ASN A 29 -14.03 -4.96 -13.60
N TYR A 30 -13.91 -4.64 -12.31
CA TYR A 30 -14.35 -5.52 -11.23
C TYR A 30 -15.35 -4.87 -10.28
N GLN A 31 -15.65 -3.58 -10.44
CA GLN A 31 -16.49 -2.81 -9.49
C GLN A 31 -16.01 -3.02 -8.05
N ASN A 32 -14.69 -3.09 -7.86
CA ASN A 32 -14.06 -3.25 -6.56
C ASN A 32 -13.56 -1.89 -6.09
N TYR A 33 -14.46 -1.15 -5.44
CA TYR A 33 -14.20 0.22 -4.99
C TYR A 33 -13.21 0.26 -3.82
N LEU A 34 -13.22 -0.75 -2.95
CA LEU A 34 -12.25 -0.89 -1.85
C LEU A 34 -10.80 -0.87 -2.37
N LEU A 35 -10.43 -1.82 -3.24
CA LEU A 35 -9.07 -1.89 -3.79
C LEU A 35 -8.80 -0.72 -4.74
N GLY A 36 -9.80 -0.35 -5.54
CA GLY A 36 -9.67 0.70 -6.53
C GLY A 36 -9.32 2.06 -5.94
N LEU A 37 -10.07 2.49 -4.93
CA LEU A 37 -9.85 3.76 -4.25
C LEU A 37 -8.59 3.74 -3.40
N GLU A 38 -8.29 2.63 -2.72
CA GLU A 38 -7.04 2.50 -1.95
C GLU A 38 -5.80 2.70 -2.82
N TRP A 39 -5.75 2.07 -4.00
CA TRP A 39 -4.64 2.24 -4.94
C TRP A 39 -4.49 3.69 -5.41
N ILE A 40 -5.62 4.37 -5.61
CA ILE A 40 -5.65 5.78 -5.99
C ILE A 40 -5.18 6.66 -4.83
N ILE A 41 -5.52 6.32 -3.58
CA ILE A 41 -5.05 7.03 -2.38
C ILE A 41 -3.53 6.91 -2.26
N VAL A 42 -2.96 5.71 -2.42
CA VAL A 42 -1.50 5.50 -2.41
C VAL A 42 -0.83 6.31 -3.53
N ALA A 43 -1.36 6.28 -4.75
CA ALA A 43 -0.83 7.10 -5.86
C ALA A 43 -0.96 8.61 -5.61
N SER A 44 -2.05 9.04 -4.97
CA SER A 44 -2.26 10.45 -4.61
C SER A 44 -1.27 10.90 -3.53
N SER A 45 -0.95 10.02 -2.57
CA SER A 45 0.11 10.26 -1.58
C SER A 45 1.46 10.49 -2.26
N GLY A 46 1.89 9.54 -3.11
CA GLY A 46 3.14 9.67 -3.87
C GLY A 46 3.17 10.92 -4.74
N THR A 47 2.05 11.26 -5.41
CA THR A 47 1.97 12.49 -6.21
C THR A 47 2.20 13.75 -5.37
N ASN A 48 1.66 13.81 -4.16
CA ASN A 48 1.89 14.95 -3.26
C ASN A 48 3.35 15.00 -2.80
N PHE A 49 3.99 13.86 -2.47
CA PHE A 49 5.42 13.82 -2.15
C PHE A 49 6.31 14.24 -3.32
N LEU A 50 6.01 13.78 -4.54
CA LEU A 50 6.74 14.16 -5.74
C LEU A 50 6.67 15.66 -5.99
N VAL A 51 5.47 16.25 -5.95
CA VAL A 51 5.30 17.68 -6.19
C VAL A 51 5.90 18.52 -5.05
N PHE A 52 5.74 18.08 -3.80
CA PHE A 52 6.43 18.67 -2.64
C PHE A 52 7.94 18.76 -2.87
N GLY A 53 8.57 17.65 -3.29
CA GLY A 53 10.00 17.60 -3.58
C GLY A 53 10.42 18.43 -4.79
N LEU A 54 9.61 18.47 -5.86
CA LEU A 54 9.90 19.24 -7.07
C LEU A 54 9.79 20.75 -6.87
N VAL A 55 8.85 21.20 -6.06
CA VAL A 55 8.64 22.63 -5.77
C VAL A 55 9.60 23.12 -4.69
N GLY A 56 10.22 22.21 -3.92
CA GLY A 56 11.09 22.56 -2.80
C GLY A 56 10.32 23.24 -1.67
N ALA A 57 9.07 22.82 -1.46
CA ALA A 57 8.25 23.32 -0.37
C ALA A 57 8.77 22.82 1.00
N ASP A 58 8.34 23.46 2.08
CA ASP A 58 8.69 23.04 3.44
C ASP A 58 7.63 22.11 4.07
N GLU A 59 7.96 21.52 5.22
CA GLU A 59 7.09 20.58 5.94
C GLU A 59 5.81 21.22 6.51
N THR A 60 5.66 22.55 6.42
CA THR A 60 4.40 23.23 6.77
C THR A 60 3.43 23.30 5.59
N SER A 61 3.86 22.86 4.41
CA SER A 61 3.05 22.92 3.20
C SER A 61 1.86 21.96 3.25
N PRO A 62 0.70 22.36 2.69
CA PRO A 62 -0.46 21.47 2.59
C PRO A 62 -0.17 20.15 1.86
N MET A 63 0.78 20.16 0.91
CA MET A 63 1.16 18.98 0.13
C MET A 63 1.87 17.95 1.00
N PHE A 64 2.78 18.40 1.87
CA PHE A 64 3.46 17.53 2.84
C PHE A 64 2.44 16.89 3.79
N HIS A 65 1.56 17.69 4.38
CA HIS A 65 0.53 17.20 5.29
C HIS A 65 -0.43 16.23 4.62
N ALA A 66 -0.86 16.50 3.38
CA ALA A 66 -1.70 15.61 2.61
C ALA A 66 -0.99 14.28 2.32
N ALA A 67 0.26 14.31 1.84
CA ALA A 67 1.03 13.10 1.56
C ALA A 67 1.20 12.23 2.81
N PHE A 68 1.62 12.86 3.92
CA PHE A 68 1.84 12.16 5.19
C PHE A 68 0.55 11.57 5.75
N PHE A 69 -0.57 12.29 5.70
CA PHE A 69 -1.88 11.77 6.11
C PHE A 69 -2.32 10.58 5.26
N LEU A 70 -2.18 10.66 3.93
CA LEU A 70 -2.58 9.58 3.02
C LEU A 70 -1.67 8.33 3.16
N ASP A 71 -0.37 8.51 3.41
CA ASP A 71 0.53 7.40 3.78
C ASP A 71 0.07 6.75 5.10
N ALA A 72 -0.20 7.57 6.12
CA ALA A 72 -0.64 7.10 7.43
C ALA A 72 -1.98 6.36 7.37
N PHE A 73 -2.92 6.86 6.56
CA PHE A 73 -4.19 6.22 6.22
C PHE A 73 -3.95 4.83 5.60
N SER A 74 -3.09 4.77 4.58
CA SER A 74 -2.85 3.55 3.81
C SER A 74 -2.18 2.47 4.65
N ARG A 75 -1.16 2.85 5.45
CA ARG A 75 -0.44 1.92 6.33
C ARG A 75 -1.27 1.44 7.51
N SER A 76 -2.25 2.23 7.96
CA SER A 76 -3.08 1.89 9.12
C SER A 76 -4.17 0.90 8.74
N ILE A 77 -5.15 1.34 7.96
CA ILE A 77 -6.38 0.60 7.65
C ILE A 77 -6.54 0.35 6.14
N GLY A 78 -5.89 1.14 5.29
CA GLY A 78 -5.99 1.04 3.82
C GLY A 78 -5.45 -0.26 3.25
N ILE A 79 -4.13 -0.37 3.12
CA ILE A 79 -3.43 -1.55 2.59
C ILE A 79 -3.46 -2.73 3.59
N THR A 80 -4.27 -2.63 4.63
CA THR A 80 -4.48 -3.66 5.62
C THR A 80 -5.93 -4.16 5.56
N ALA A 81 -6.85 -3.54 6.28
CA ALA A 81 -8.25 -3.93 6.33
C ALA A 81 -8.98 -3.71 4.99
N ILE A 82 -8.83 -2.56 4.33
CA ILE A 82 -9.47 -2.30 3.02
C ILE A 82 -8.95 -3.29 1.98
N LEU A 83 -7.64 -3.55 1.97
CA LEU A 83 -7.03 -4.57 1.12
C LEU A 83 -7.63 -5.95 1.35
N VAL A 84 -7.68 -6.41 2.61
CA VAL A 84 -8.23 -7.73 2.96
C VAL A 84 -9.67 -7.85 2.50
N LEU A 85 -10.53 -6.88 2.84
CA LEU A 85 -11.94 -6.86 2.45
C LEU A 85 -12.11 -6.84 0.93
N GLY A 86 -11.29 -6.06 0.22
CA GLY A 86 -11.29 -6.01 -1.22
C GLY A 86 -10.91 -7.34 -1.88
N LEU A 87 -9.95 -8.07 -1.30
CA LEU A 87 -9.54 -9.41 -1.74
C LEU A 87 -10.53 -10.51 -1.32
N MET A 88 -11.33 -10.30 -0.27
CA MET A 88 -12.39 -11.23 0.15
C MET A 88 -13.45 -11.43 -0.94
N LYS A 89 -13.60 -10.48 -1.87
CA LYS A 89 -14.45 -10.66 -3.06
C LYS A 89 -14.08 -11.88 -3.89
N VAL A 90 -12.79 -12.11 -4.15
CA VAL A 90 -12.32 -13.24 -4.98
C VAL A 90 -11.91 -14.47 -4.18
N THR A 91 -11.63 -14.31 -2.89
CA THR A 91 -11.26 -15.45 -2.02
C THR A 91 -12.46 -16.08 -1.33
N HIS A 92 -13.47 -15.28 -0.96
CA HIS A 92 -14.62 -15.72 -0.17
C HIS A 92 -15.96 -15.42 -0.84
N GLY A 93 -15.99 -14.78 -2.02
CA GLY A 93 -17.23 -14.32 -2.64
C GLY A 93 -17.90 -13.17 -1.87
N TYR A 94 -17.17 -12.51 -0.97
CA TYR A 94 -17.72 -11.45 -0.12
C TYR A 94 -18.04 -10.20 -0.94
N GLN A 95 -19.28 -9.74 -0.86
CA GLN A 95 -19.73 -8.50 -1.47
C GLN A 95 -20.09 -7.51 -0.37
N PRO A 96 -19.19 -6.59 0.00
CA PRO A 96 -19.49 -5.58 1.00
C PRO A 96 -20.66 -4.70 0.54
N SER A 97 -21.51 -4.30 1.48
CA SER A 97 -22.53 -3.30 1.21
C SER A 97 -21.89 -1.91 1.15
N ILE A 98 -22.57 -0.96 0.52
CA ILE A 98 -22.12 0.45 0.46
C ILE A 98 -21.85 1.01 1.85
N ALA A 99 -22.66 0.61 2.86
CA ALA A 99 -22.46 1.04 4.24
C ALA A 99 -21.16 0.50 4.84
N VAL A 100 -20.75 -0.73 4.51
CA VAL A 100 -19.47 -1.30 4.92
C VAL A 100 -18.33 -0.56 4.22
N ASP A 101 -18.44 -0.31 2.92
CA ASP A 101 -17.42 0.43 2.17
C ASP A 101 -17.19 1.83 2.79
N ILE A 102 -18.27 2.59 2.99
CA ILE A 102 -18.20 3.92 3.64
C ILE A 102 -17.63 3.82 5.05
N GLY A 103 -18.10 2.84 5.84
CA GLY A 103 -17.67 2.65 7.22
C GLY A 103 -16.17 2.36 7.35
N VAL A 104 -15.62 1.53 6.46
CA VAL A 104 -14.20 1.16 6.48
C VAL A 104 -13.34 2.32 5.99
N PHE A 105 -13.75 3.05 4.95
CA PHE A 105 -13.04 4.29 4.56
C PHE A 105 -13.10 5.35 5.68
N GLY A 106 -14.24 5.49 6.37
CA GLY A 106 -14.37 6.37 7.54
C GLY A 106 -13.43 5.96 8.70
N LEU A 107 -13.35 4.67 9.01
CA LEU A 107 -12.40 4.12 9.97
C LEU A 107 -10.95 4.39 9.54
N ALA A 108 -10.65 4.28 8.26
CA ALA A 108 -9.33 4.55 7.73
C ALA A 108 -8.97 6.04 7.79
N ILE A 109 -9.94 6.95 7.59
CA ILE A 109 -9.74 8.40 7.80
C ILE A 109 -9.39 8.68 9.26
N ILE A 110 -10.14 8.09 10.20
CA ILE A 110 -9.89 8.24 11.64
C ILE A 110 -8.52 7.64 11.99
N GLY A 111 -8.21 6.44 11.50
CA GLY A 111 -6.92 5.79 11.67
C GLY A 111 -5.77 6.65 11.15
N GLY A 112 -5.88 7.17 9.94
CA GLY A 112 -4.92 8.11 9.35
C GLY A 112 -4.74 9.37 10.20
N ALA A 113 -5.81 9.95 10.74
CA ALA A 113 -5.74 11.15 11.57
C ALA A 113 -5.10 10.89 12.95
N VAL A 114 -5.44 9.77 13.59
CA VAL A 114 -4.82 9.34 14.86
C VAL A 114 -3.34 9.06 14.65
N MET A 115 -3.00 8.31 13.60
CA MET A 115 -1.60 8.00 13.30
C MET A 115 -0.82 9.26 12.91
N TYR A 116 -1.41 10.15 12.12
CA TYR A 116 -0.83 11.47 11.83
C TYR A 116 -0.48 12.20 13.14
N ALA A 117 -1.40 12.26 14.10
CA ALA A 117 -1.17 12.90 15.40
C ALA A 117 -0.14 12.18 16.28
N LEU A 118 0.01 10.86 16.15
CA LEU A 118 0.98 10.06 16.91
C LEU A 118 2.42 10.16 16.39
N PHE A 119 2.61 10.59 15.14
CA PHE A 119 3.92 10.74 14.51
C PHE A 119 4.34 12.22 14.36
N PHE A 120 3.37 13.13 14.38
CA PHE A 120 3.58 14.58 14.35
C PHE A 120 3.43 15.14 15.78
N PRO A 121 4.53 15.35 16.54
CA PRO A 121 5.57 16.36 16.26
C PRO A 121 7.01 15.82 16.46
N GLY A 122 7.44 14.90 15.60
CA GLY A 122 8.86 14.67 15.34
C GLY A 122 9.49 13.37 15.87
N MET A 123 8.71 12.46 16.48
CA MET A 123 9.16 11.08 16.69
C MET A 123 7.99 10.09 16.57
N PRO A 124 8.17 8.96 15.85
CA PRO A 124 7.28 7.82 15.97
C PRO A 124 7.13 7.45 17.44
N THR A 125 5.91 7.52 17.97
CA THR A 125 5.65 6.85 19.24
C THR A 125 5.83 5.35 19.03
N LEU A 126 6.48 4.67 19.97
CA LEU A 126 6.64 3.21 19.91
C LEU A 126 5.29 2.52 19.68
N THR A 127 4.22 3.05 20.27
CA THR A 127 2.83 2.61 20.06
C THR A 127 2.41 2.65 18.59
N GLY A 128 2.64 3.76 17.90
CA GLY A 128 2.29 3.90 16.49
C GLY A 128 3.09 2.97 15.58
N ALA A 129 4.41 2.88 15.81
CA ALA A 129 5.29 1.98 15.08
C ALA A 129 4.87 0.50 15.25
N VAL A 130 4.59 0.07 16.49
CA VAL A 130 4.12 -1.29 16.78
C VAL A 130 2.76 -1.54 16.13
N PHE A 131 1.85 -0.56 16.15
CA PHE A 131 0.55 -0.68 15.50
C PHE A 131 0.68 -0.98 14.00
N TYR A 132 1.53 -0.23 13.27
CA TYR A 132 1.77 -0.48 11.85
C TYR A 132 2.32 -1.88 11.58
N VAL A 133 3.27 -2.35 12.41
CA VAL A 133 3.82 -3.70 12.25
C VAL A 133 2.76 -4.77 12.53
N VAL A 134 1.95 -4.62 13.59
CA VAL A 134 0.87 -5.57 13.90
C VAL A 134 -0.13 -5.65 12.74
N MET A 135 -0.59 -4.49 12.23
CA MET A 135 -1.50 -4.46 11.09
C MET A 135 -0.88 -5.10 9.84
N ASN A 136 0.41 -4.85 9.58
CA ASN A 136 1.12 -5.46 8.48
C ASN A 136 1.26 -7.00 8.64
N VAL A 137 1.55 -7.50 9.84
CA VAL A 137 1.66 -8.94 10.12
C VAL A 137 0.32 -9.63 9.87
N LEU A 138 -0.77 -9.09 10.40
CA LEU A 138 -2.12 -9.64 10.20
C LEU A 138 -2.49 -9.68 8.71
N THR A 139 -2.18 -8.61 7.99
CA THR A 139 -2.40 -8.52 6.54
C THR A 139 -1.53 -9.52 5.78
N THR A 140 -0.27 -9.67 6.17
CA THR A 140 0.68 -10.62 5.57
C THR A 140 0.19 -12.06 5.68
N LEU A 141 -0.37 -12.45 6.83
CA LEU A 141 -0.96 -13.79 7.00
C LEU A 141 -2.10 -14.03 6.00
N PHE A 142 -2.98 -13.04 5.81
CA PHE A 142 -4.05 -13.12 4.82
C PHE A 142 -3.49 -13.17 3.38
N LEU A 143 -2.44 -12.41 3.08
CA LEU A 143 -1.83 -12.38 1.75
C LEU A 143 -1.13 -13.70 1.40
N PHE A 144 -0.55 -14.41 2.38
CA PHE A 144 -0.10 -15.78 2.18
C PHE A 144 -1.25 -16.75 1.91
N TYR A 145 -2.37 -16.59 2.60
CA TYR A 145 -3.59 -17.34 2.27
C TYR A 145 -4.07 -17.03 0.83
N PHE A 146 -4.04 -15.76 0.41
CA PHE A 146 -4.35 -15.36 -0.98
C PHE A 146 -3.39 -15.99 -1.99
N ALA A 147 -2.08 -16.01 -1.72
CA ALA A 147 -1.09 -16.72 -2.53
C ALA A 147 -1.38 -18.23 -2.59
N TRP A 148 -1.73 -18.85 -1.47
CA TRP A 148 -2.12 -20.26 -1.43
C TRP A 148 -3.38 -20.55 -2.26
N ARG A 149 -4.38 -19.66 -2.24
CA ARG A 149 -5.57 -19.77 -3.09
C ARG A 149 -5.20 -19.71 -4.58
N LEU A 150 -4.27 -18.84 -4.97
CA LEU A 150 -3.74 -18.78 -6.34
C LEU A 150 -3.02 -20.07 -6.74
N TRP A 151 -2.22 -20.63 -5.83
CA TRP A 151 -1.54 -21.89 -6.05
C TRP A 151 -2.53 -23.03 -6.34
N ARG A 152 -3.61 -23.09 -5.56
CA ARG A 152 -4.66 -24.11 -5.69
C ARG A 152 -5.41 -24.11 -7.01
N ILE A 153 -5.52 -22.96 -7.67
CA ILE A 153 -6.17 -22.84 -8.99
C ILE A 153 -5.17 -22.99 -10.15
N GLY A 154 -3.94 -23.42 -9.87
CA GLY A 154 -2.89 -23.61 -10.88
C GLY A 154 -2.18 -22.32 -11.31
N ALA A 155 -2.50 -21.16 -10.73
CA ALA A 155 -1.86 -19.88 -11.04
C ALA A 155 -0.53 -19.69 -10.29
N GLN A 156 0.38 -20.68 -10.42
CA GLN A 156 1.62 -20.77 -9.62
C GLN A 156 2.52 -19.55 -9.77
N GLY A 157 2.69 -19.00 -10.99
CA GLY A 157 3.49 -17.80 -11.21
C GLY A 157 2.97 -16.59 -10.41
N ASN A 158 1.65 -16.40 -10.37
CA ASN A 158 1.04 -15.33 -9.56
C ASN A 158 1.18 -15.63 -8.07
N ALA A 159 1.00 -16.88 -7.64
CA ALA A 159 1.16 -17.27 -6.24
C ALA A 159 2.57 -16.96 -5.71
N VAL A 160 3.61 -17.34 -6.46
CA VAL A 160 5.01 -17.07 -6.11
C VAL A 160 5.29 -15.57 -6.10
N ALA A 161 4.82 -14.83 -7.11
CA ALA A 161 5.00 -13.38 -7.16
C ALA A 161 4.32 -12.67 -5.96
N VAL A 162 3.08 -13.07 -5.62
CA VAL A 162 2.35 -12.55 -4.46
C VAL A 162 3.10 -12.85 -3.17
N ALA A 163 3.58 -14.08 -2.98
CA ALA A 163 4.35 -14.44 -1.79
C ALA A 163 5.64 -13.63 -1.68
N ALA A 164 6.41 -13.53 -2.77
CA ALA A 164 7.67 -12.78 -2.81
C ALA A 164 7.48 -11.29 -2.48
N VAL A 165 6.49 -10.64 -3.10
CA VAL A 165 6.24 -9.21 -2.86
C VAL A 165 5.66 -8.95 -1.47
N THR A 166 4.89 -9.90 -0.93
CA THR A 166 4.38 -9.83 0.45
C THR A 166 5.52 -9.94 1.46
N ILE A 167 6.50 -10.82 1.23
CA ILE A 167 7.70 -10.93 2.07
C ILE A 167 8.51 -9.62 2.02
N ALA A 168 8.72 -9.07 0.82
CA ALA A 168 9.40 -7.79 0.65
C ALA A 168 8.67 -6.66 1.41
N ALA A 169 7.34 -6.59 1.30
CA ALA A 169 6.53 -5.60 2.00
C ALA A 169 6.58 -5.75 3.53
N ALA A 170 6.56 -6.98 4.03
CA ALA A 170 6.71 -7.25 5.46
C ALA A 170 8.09 -6.83 5.97
N ALA A 171 9.15 -7.06 5.19
CA ALA A 171 10.49 -6.59 5.51
C ALA A 171 10.56 -5.06 5.54
N ILE A 172 9.99 -4.36 4.55
CA ILE A 172 9.92 -2.89 4.54
C ILE A 172 9.15 -2.37 5.75
N ALA A 173 7.98 -2.93 6.07
CA ALA A 173 7.18 -2.52 7.22
C ALA A 173 7.92 -2.72 8.56
N GLY A 174 8.65 -3.84 8.70
CA GLY A 174 9.49 -4.11 9.88
C GLY A 174 10.69 -3.17 9.97
N MET A 175 11.24 -2.71 8.85
CA MET A 175 12.36 -1.76 8.85
C MET A 175 11.92 -0.31 9.07
N TYR A 176 10.73 0.08 8.60
CA TYR A 176 10.27 1.48 8.50
C TYR A 176 10.56 2.30 9.77
N ASP A 177 10.14 1.78 10.93
CA ASP A 177 10.24 2.49 12.20
C ASP A 177 11.30 1.91 13.16
N PHE A 178 11.91 0.76 12.82
CA PHE A 178 12.76 0.00 13.74
C PHE A 178 14.19 -0.26 13.24
N TYR A 179 14.48 -0.03 11.97
CA TYR A 179 15.79 -0.35 11.40
C TYR A 179 16.27 0.70 10.42
N ARG A 180 17.50 1.17 10.62
CA ARG A 180 18.17 2.06 9.69
C ARG A 180 19.14 1.26 8.82
N ILE A 181 18.96 1.33 7.51
CA ILE A 181 19.83 0.65 6.55
C ILE A 181 21.25 1.25 6.65
N PRO A 182 22.30 0.43 6.85
CA PRO A 182 23.67 0.91 6.86
C PRO A 182 24.04 1.58 5.54
N GLY A 183 24.59 2.80 5.60
CA GLY A 183 24.96 3.57 4.40
C GLY A 183 23.82 4.37 3.76
N ASP A 184 22.64 4.37 4.37
CA ASP A 184 21.54 5.26 3.98
C ASP A 184 21.76 6.69 4.52
N ASP A 185 21.28 7.67 3.78
CA ASP A 185 21.47 9.08 4.11
C ASP A 185 20.51 9.55 5.22
N GLN A 186 20.60 10.84 5.56
CA GLN A 186 19.74 11.45 6.59
C GLN A 186 18.25 11.43 6.24
N HIS A 187 17.92 11.36 4.94
CA HIS A 187 16.56 11.35 4.41
C HIS A 187 16.05 9.94 4.12
N HIS A 188 16.82 8.91 4.49
CA HIS A 188 16.45 7.51 4.27
C HIS A 188 16.16 7.19 2.79
N THR A 189 16.89 7.82 1.87
CA THR A 189 16.61 7.73 0.43
C THR A 189 16.65 6.29 -0.09
N ILE A 190 17.61 5.47 0.37
CA ILE A 190 17.71 4.06 -0.05
C ILE A 190 16.50 3.28 0.45
N PHE A 191 16.13 3.45 1.72
CA PHE A 191 14.93 2.84 2.27
C PHE A 191 13.69 3.21 1.44
N TYR A 192 13.49 4.49 1.13
CA TYR A 192 12.32 4.92 0.36
C TYR A 192 12.32 4.42 -1.07
N ILE A 193 13.49 4.31 -1.74
CA ILE A 193 13.57 3.65 -3.06
C ILE A 193 13.02 2.22 -2.98
N LEU A 194 13.46 1.45 -1.98
CA LEU A 194 13.00 0.07 -1.78
C LEU A 194 11.52 0.02 -1.41
N ALA A 195 11.06 0.91 -0.54
CA ALA A 195 9.67 0.97 -0.11
C ALA A 195 8.73 1.29 -1.28
N LEU A 196 9.00 2.37 -2.03
CA LEU A 196 8.18 2.81 -3.17
C LEU A 196 8.16 1.77 -4.29
N THR A 197 9.31 1.15 -4.57
CA THR A 197 9.38 0.05 -5.54
C THR A 197 8.55 -1.15 -5.09
N THR A 198 8.58 -1.48 -3.79
CA THR A 198 7.77 -2.56 -3.21
C THR A 198 6.29 -2.24 -3.28
N TRP A 199 5.88 -1.01 -2.95
CA TRP A 199 4.52 -0.52 -3.10
C TRP A 199 4.00 -0.67 -4.54
N ALA A 200 4.79 -0.23 -5.52
CA ALA A 200 4.47 -0.37 -6.94
C ALA A 200 4.31 -1.84 -7.36
N ALA A 201 5.23 -2.69 -6.90
CA ALA A 201 5.19 -4.13 -7.15
C ALA A 201 3.97 -4.79 -6.52
N GLN A 202 3.63 -4.47 -5.26
CA GLN A 202 2.45 -4.98 -4.57
C GLN A 202 1.18 -4.63 -5.34
N MET A 203 1.03 -3.35 -5.70
CA MET A 203 -0.13 -2.87 -6.44
C MET A 203 -0.32 -3.58 -7.78
N THR A 204 0.78 -3.86 -8.46
CA THR A 204 0.81 -4.57 -9.75
C THR A 204 0.51 -6.06 -9.60
N ILE A 205 1.22 -6.73 -8.71
CA ILE A 205 1.18 -8.18 -8.53
C ILE A 205 -0.15 -8.61 -7.92
N TYR A 206 -0.65 -7.89 -6.93
CA TYR A 206 -1.96 -8.19 -6.32
C TYR A 206 -3.09 -8.02 -7.32
N TYR A 207 -3.02 -7.03 -8.22
CA TYR A 207 -3.98 -6.92 -9.31
C TYR A 207 -3.98 -8.15 -10.23
N TYR A 208 -2.81 -8.64 -10.64
CA TYR A 208 -2.73 -9.82 -11.50
C TYR A 208 -3.14 -11.11 -10.79
N GLY A 209 -2.82 -11.24 -9.50
CA GLY A 209 -3.35 -12.30 -8.64
C GLY A 209 -4.87 -12.24 -8.56
N TYR A 210 -5.43 -11.06 -8.27
CA TYR A 210 -6.87 -10.87 -8.17
C TYR A 210 -7.57 -11.30 -9.45
N ARG A 211 -7.09 -10.81 -10.60
CA ARG A 211 -7.62 -11.15 -11.92
C ARG A 211 -7.59 -12.66 -12.20
N ALA A 212 -6.55 -13.36 -11.75
CA ALA A 212 -6.45 -14.80 -11.96
C ALA A 212 -7.51 -15.57 -11.16
N LEU A 213 -7.73 -15.20 -9.90
CA LEU A 213 -8.79 -15.80 -9.09
C LEU A 213 -10.18 -15.43 -9.59
N ASP A 214 -10.42 -14.17 -9.95
CA ASP A 214 -11.69 -13.70 -10.50
C ASP A 214 -12.09 -14.48 -11.77
N ARG A 215 -11.15 -14.66 -12.71
CA ARG A 215 -11.37 -15.47 -13.92
C ARG A 215 -11.72 -16.92 -13.62
N HIS A 216 -11.04 -17.52 -12.65
CA HIS A 216 -11.33 -18.89 -12.25
C HIS A 216 -12.72 -19.01 -11.61
N THR A 217 -13.08 -18.07 -10.73
CA THR A 217 -14.40 -18.05 -10.08
C THR A 217 -15.53 -17.78 -11.07
N ALA A 218 -15.32 -16.97 -12.11
CA ALA A 218 -16.32 -16.73 -13.16
C ALA A 218 -16.51 -17.92 -14.11
N GLN A 219 -15.59 -18.88 -14.13
CA GLN A 219 -15.63 -20.09 -14.96
C GLN A 219 -16.15 -21.33 -14.22
N ALA A 220 -16.27 -21.26 -12.89
CA ALA A 220 -16.73 -22.34 -12.02
C ALA A 220 -18.25 -22.24 -11.77
#